data_AF-A0A921FYN6-F1
#
_entry.id   AF-A0A921FYN6-F1
#
_cell.length_a   1.000
_cell.length_b   1.000
_cell.length_c   1.000
_cell.angle_alpha   90.00
_cell.angle_beta   90.00
_cell.angle_gamma   90.00
#
_symmetry.space_group_name_H-M   'P 1'
#
loop_
_entity.id
_entity.type
_entity.pdbx_description
1 polymer ?
#
loop_
_entity_poly.entity_id
_entity_poly.type
_entity_poly.pdbx_seq_one_letter_code
_entity_poly.pdbx_strand_id
1 'polypeptide(L)'
;AAIALFDMGYKAPQREKFPVTGDSGYATMLLGAEGMFLSGFISEHDLKIAKKLAFVLSGGKVPYGTLVEEQYMLDLEREAFLSLVAEPKSQQRMQHMLVKGKPLRN
;
A
#
# COMPACT_ATOMS: atom_id res chain seq x y z
N ALA A 1 -5.75 13.18 28.39
CA ALA A 1 -5.40 11.82 27.92
C ALA A 1 -3.89 11.60 27.88
N ALA A 2 -3.12 12.36 27.09
CA ALA A 2 -1.67 12.19 26.99
C ALA A 2 -0.90 12.43 28.31
N ILE A 3 -1.28 13.45 29.10
CA ILE A 3 -0.67 13.74 30.41
C ILE A 3 -0.89 12.59 31.40
N ALA A 4 -2.10 12.03 31.45
CA ALA A 4 -2.41 10.90 32.31
C ALA A 4 -1.60 9.64 31.96
N LEU A 5 -1.36 9.37 30.67
CA LEU A 5 -0.49 8.26 30.24
C LEU A 5 0.98 8.49 30.66
N PHE A 6 1.46 9.73 30.56
CA PHE A 6 2.80 10.10 31.00
C PHE A 6 2.97 9.92 32.53
N ASP A 7 2.02 10.42 33.32
CA ASP A 7 2.03 10.31 34.78
C ASP A 7 1.93 8.85 35.26
N MET A 8 1.29 7.98 34.48
CA MET A 8 1.24 6.53 34.72
C MET A 8 2.51 5.78 34.27
N GLY A 9 3.55 6.50 33.82
CA GLY A 9 4.83 5.92 33.42
C GLY A 9 4.76 5.13 32.11
N TYR A 10 3.87 5.51 31.19
CA TYR A 10 3.74 4.85 29.90
C TYR A 10 5.07 4.79 29.16
N LYS A 11 5.48 3.58 28.77
CA LYS A 11 6.58 3.34 27.84
C LYS A 11 5.99 2.87 26.52
N ALA A 12 6.42 3.49 25.43
CA ALA A 12 6.04 3.03 24.10
C ALA A 12 6.49 1.56 23.92
N PRO A 13 5.65 0.71 23.30
CA PRO A 13 6.01 -0.67 23.00
C PRO A 13 7.27 -0.70 22.12
N GLN A 14 8.13 -1.70 22.33
CA GLN A 14 9.28 -1.91 21.47
C GLN A 14 8.80 -2.33 20.08
N ARG A 15 9.37 -1.70 19.05
CA ARG A 15 9.10 -2.07 17.66
C ARG A 15 9.77 -3.40 17.37
N GLU A 16 8.97 -4.42 17.09
CA GLU A 16 9.46 -5.73 16.71
C GLU A 16 9.73 -5.79 15.19
N LYS A 17 10.72 -6.61 14.82
CA LYS A 17 10.98 -6.92 13.42
C LYS A 17 10.14 -8.11 12.99
N PHE A 18 9.65 -8.08 11.76
CA PHE A 18 8.86 -9.16 11.20
C PHE A 18 9.32 -9.51 9.79
N PRO A 19 9.15 -10.78 9.37
CA PRO A 19 9.56 -11.22 8.04
C PRO A 19 8.58 -10.72 6.97
N VAL A 20 9.11 -10.34 5.81
CA VAL A 20 8.31 -10.01 4.62
C VAL A 20 8.50 -11.04 3.50
N THR A 21 7.53 -11.08 2.59
CA THR A 21 7.54 -12.01 1.44
C THR A 21 8.50 -11.58 0.34
N GLY A 22 8.80 -10.28 0.26
CA GLY A 22 9.81 -9.71 -0.63
C GLY A 22 9.50 -9.94 -2.11
N ASP A 23 10.55 -10.08 -2.92
CA ASP A 23 10.45 -10.21 -4.38
C ASP A 23 9.51 -11.35 -4.82
N SER A 24 9.51 -12.47 -4.09
CA SER A 24 8.64 -13.60 -4.40
C SER A 24 7.15 -13.30 -4.23
N GLY A 25 6.80 -12.57 -3.17
CA GLY A 25 5.43 -12.10 -2.92
C GLY A 25 5.01 -11.06 -3.95
N TYR A 26 5.92 -10.13 -4.26
CA TYR A 26 5.70 -9.12 -5.30
C TYR A 26 5.38 -9.76 -6.65
N ALA A 27 6.21 -10.70 -7.10
CA ALA A 27 6.03 -11.38 -8.38
C ALA A 27 4.70 -12.14 -8.45
N THR A 28 4.31 -12.82 -7.37
CA THR A 28 3.04 -13.55 -7.29
C THR A 28 1.83 -12.62 -7.44
N MET A 29 1.82 -11.50 -6.71
CA MET A 29 0.75 -10.50 -6.81
C MET A 29 0.74 -9.81 -8.18
N LEU A 30 1.92 -9.53 -8.74
CA LEU A 30 2.06 -8.94 -10.06
C LEU A 30 1.46 -9.84 -11.15
N LEU A 31 1.74 -11.15 -11.12
CA LEU A 31 1.14 -12.12 -12.05
C LEU A 31 -0.40 -12.11 -11.96
N GLY A 32 -0.95 -12.05 -10.75
CA GLY A 32 -2.40 -11.93 -10.55
C GLY A 32 -2.97 -10.65 -11.15
N ALA A 33 -2.33 -9.50 -10.88
CA ALA A 33 -2.77 -8.20 -11.39
C ALA A 33 -2.69 -8.12 -12.93
N GLU A 34 -1.61 -8.61 -13.54
CA GLU A 34 -1.47 -8.70 -14.99
C GLU A 34 -2.53 -9.64 -15.59
N GLY A 35 -2.82 -10.77 -14.94
CA GLY A 35 -3.90 -11.66 -15.33
C GLY A 35 -5.27 -10.97 -15.35
N MET A 36 -5.59 -10.17 -14.33
CA MET A 36 -6.83 -9.37 -14.28
C MET A 36 -6.87 -8.29 -15.37
N PHE A 37 -5.73 -7.71 -15.71
CA PHE A 37 -5.65 -6.70 -16.77
C PHE A 37 -5.88 -7.32 -18.14
N LEU A 38 -5.17 -8.40 -18.45
CA LEU A 38 -5.28 -9.12 -19.73
C LEU A 38 -6.67 -9.71 -19.98
N SER A 39 -7.38 -10.07 -18.92
CA SER A 39 -8.77 -10.54 -18.98
C SER A 39 -9.81 -9.40 -19.01
N GLY A 40 -9.39 -8.14 -18.99
CA GLY A 40 -10.26 -6.96 -19.05
C GLY A 40 -11.00 -6.67 -17.73
N PHE A 41 -10.67 -7.37 -16.64
CA PHE A 41 -11.30 -7.16 -15.33
C PHE A 41 -10.87 -5.89 -14.63
N ILE A 42 -9.74 -5.27 -15.02
CA ILE A 42 -9.22 -4.02 -14.43
C ILE A 42 -8.72 -3.07 -15.53
N SER A 43 -8.77 -1.76 -15.30
CA SER A 43 -8.20 -0.76 -16.22
C SER A 43 -6.68 -0.71 -16.12
N GLU A 44 -6.04 0.02 -17.04
CA GLU A 44 -4.60 0.30 -16.95
C GLU A 44 -4.24 1.06 -15.66
N HIS A 45 -5.11 1.97 -15.20
CA HIS A 45 -4.88 2.70 -13.94
C HIS A 45 -5.02 1.78 -12.73
N ASP A 46 -5.99 0.85 -12.77
CA ASP A 46 -6.13 -0.18 -11.73
C ASP A 46 -4.88 -1.06 -11.67
N LEU A 47 -4.30 -1.45 -12.81
CA LEU A 47 -3.05 -2.20 -12.86
C LEU A 47 -1.89 -1.41 -12.24
N LYS A 48 -1.79 -0.10 -12.52
CA LYS A 48 -0.78 0.79 -11.92
C LYS A 48 -0.92 0.84 -10.39
N ILE A 49 -2.15 0.96 -9.89
CA ILE A 49 -2.44 0.92 -8.43
C ILE A 49 -2.05 -0.45 -7.86
N ALA A 50 -2.46 -1.55 -8.51
CA ALA A 50 -2.17 -2.90 -8.07
C ALA A 50 -0.65 -3.17 -7.97
N LYS A 51 0.14 -2.66 -8.91
CA LYS A 51 1.61 -2.75 -8.88
C LYS A 51 2.21 -2.06 -7.65
N LYS A 52 1.72 -0.87 -7.28
CA LYS A 52 2.17 -0.16 -6.08
C LYS A 52 1.73 -0.87 -4.80
N LEU A 53 0.48 -1.35 -4.75
CA LEU A 53 -0.02 -2.15 -3.62
C LEU A 53 0.79 -3.43 -3.43
N ALA A 54 1.06 -4.18 -4.50
CA ALA A 54 1.86 -5.40 -4.45
C ALA A 54 3.26 -5.13 -3.88
N PHE A 55 3.89 -4.02 -4.27
CA PHE A 55 5.21 -3.63 -3.78
C PHE A 55 5.22 -3.30 -2.28
N VAL A 56 4.19 -2.60 -1.80
CA VAL A 56 4.06 -2.30 -0.37
C VAL A 56 3.78 -3.58 0.42
N LEU A 57 2.80 -4.37 0.01
CA LEU A 57 2.38 -5.59 0.71
C LEU A 57 3.48 -6.67 0.74
N SER A 58 4.38 -6.67 -0.26
CA SER A 58 5.53 -7.57 -0.25
C SER A 58 6.68 -7.10 0.64
N GLY A 59 6.61 -5.89 1.20
CA GLY A 59 7.74 -5.28 1.90
C GLY A 59 8.86 -4.87 0.95
N GLY A 60 8.53 -4.48 -0.28
CA GLY A 60 9.47 -4.02 -1.29
C GLY A 60 10.17 -5.15 -2.04
N LYS A 61 11.32 -4.80 -2.65
CA LYS A 61 12.19 -5.71 -3.40
C LYS A 61 13.34 -6.21 -2.54
N VAL A 62 13.01 -7.09 -1.60
CA VAL A 62 13.96 -7.73 -0.68
C VAL A 62 13.86 -9.26 -0.79
N PRO A 63 14.89 -10.01 -0.37
CA PRO A 63 14.79 -11.46 -0.29
C PRO A 63 13.64 -11.92 0.62
N TYR A 64 13.03 -13.05 0.30
CA TYR A 64 12.00 -13.67 1.13
C TYR A 64 12.51 -13.92 2.56
N GLY A 65 11.68 -13.61 3.56
CA GLY A 65 11.99 -13.80 4.97
C GLY A 65 12.87 -12.70 5.57
N THR A 66 13.19 -11.65 4.81
CA THR A 66 13.90 -10.48 5.33
C THR A 66 13.13 -9.86 6.49
N LEU A 67 13.80 -9.65 7.62
CA LEU A 67 13.22 -9.01 8.80
C LEU A 67 13.26 -7.48 8.65
N VAL A 68 12.10 -6.85 8.60
CA VAL A 68 11.96 -5.39 8.50
C VAL A 68 11.33 -4.81 9.76
N GLU A 69 11.53 -3.52 9.98
CA GLU A 69 10.90 -2.76 11.06
C GLU A 69 9.58 -2.15 10.58
N GLU A 70 8.66 -1.86 11.51
CA GLU A 70 7.39 -1.19 11.21
C GLU A 70 7.61 0.14 10.44
N GLN A 71 8.62 0.92 10.83
CA GLN A 71 8.91 2.21 10.20
C GLN A 71 9.24 2.05 8.70
N TYR A 72 9.92 0.97 8.32
CA TYR A 72 10.23 0.68 6.93
C TYR A 72 8.95 0.49 6.10
N MET A 73 7.97 -0.25 6.62
CA MET A 73 6.69 -0.44 5.94
C MET A 73 5.89 0.85 5.84
N LEU A 74 5.84 1.65 6.92
CA LEU A 74 5.18 2.96 6.92
C LEU A 74 5.79 3.91 5.88
N ASP A 75 7.11 3.87 5.69
CA ASP A 75 7.77 4.68 4.69
C ASP A 75 7.42 4.24 3.26
N LEU A 76 7.34 2.92 3.01
CA LEU A 76 6.86 2.37 1.73
C LEU A 76 5.41 2.75 1.45
N GLU A 77 4.53 2.62 2.45
CA GLU A 77 3.12 3.00 2.35
C GLU A 77 2.98 4.49 2.03
N ARG A 78 3.72 5.35 2.73
CA ARG A 78 3.70 6.79 2.52
C ARG A 78 4.14 7.16 1.10
N GLU A 79 5.23 6.58 0.60
CA GLU A 79 5.71 6.85 -0.77
C GLU A 79 4.68 6.40 -1.81
N ALA A 80 4.15 5.18 -1.68
CA ALA A 80 3.13 4.67 -2.59
C ALA A 80 1.85 5.50 -2.57
N PHE A 81 1.38 5.89 -1.39
CA PHE A 81 0.19 6.72 -1.23
C PHE A 81 0.38 8.10 -1.87
N LEU A 82 1.47 8.80 -1.55
CA LEU A 82 1.76 10.13 -2.10
C LEU A 82 1.92 10.08 -3.62
N SER A 83 2.54 9.03 -4.15
CA SER A 83 2.64 8.81 -5.59
C SER A 83 1.26 8.62 -6.24
N LEU A 84 0.38 7.80 -5.65
CA LEU A 84 -0.92 7.47 -6.23
C LEU A 84 -1.96 8.58 -6.10
N VAL A 85 -1.94 9.34 -4.99
CA VAL A 85 -2.91 10.42 -4.74
C VAL A 85 -2.65 11.63 -5.66
N ALA A 86 -1.40 11.83 -6.08
CA ALA A 86 -1.01 12.86 -7.04
C ALA A 86 -1.45 12.55 -8.49
N GLU A 87 -1.88 11.31 -8.78
CA GLU A 87 -2.28 10.92 -10.14
C GLU A 87 -3.62 11.58 -10.54
N PRO A 88 -3.72 12.18 -11.74
CA PRO A 88 -4.96 12.81 -12.20
C PRO A 88 -6.17 11.88 -12.20
N LYS A 89 -5.98 10.61 -12.60
CA LYS A 89 -7.06 9.60 -12.60
C LYS A 89 -7.55 9.29 -11.18
N SER A 90 -6.65 9.24 -10.19
CA SER A 90 -7.02 9.06 -8.78
C SER A 90 -7.84 10.24 -8.27
N GLN A 91 -7.41 11.47 -8.57
CA GLN A 91 -8.15 12.69 -8.19
C GLN A 91 -9.53 12.76 -8.85
N GLN A 92 -9.63 12.39 -10.13
CA GLN A 92 -10.92 12.29 -10.83
C GLN A 92 -11.85 11.26 -10.19
N ARG A 93 -11.32 10.09 -9.80
CA ARG A 93 -12.11 9.06 -9.11
C ARG A 93 -12.62 9.54 -7.76
N MET A 94 -11.78 10.20 -6.96
CA MET A 94 -12.19 10.82 -5.70
C MET A 94 -13.27 11.88 -5.91
N GLN A 95 -13.05 12.82 -6.84
CA GLN A 95 -14.01 13.87 -7.16
C GLN A 95 -15.36 13.29 -7.62
N HIS A 96 -15.32 12.30 -8.51
CA HIS A 96 -16.55 11.68 -9.02
C HIS A 96 -17.31 10.94 -7.93
N MET A 97 -16.60 10.22 -7.05
CA MET A 97 -17.20 9.56 -5.90
C MET A 97 -17.89 10.58 -4.98
N LEU A 98 -17.20 11.69 -4.64
CA LEU A 98 -17.75 12.73 -3.78
C LEU A 98 -18.97 13.44 -4.37
N VAL A 99 -18.97 13.69 -5.69
CA VAL A 99 -20.06 14.42 -6.37
C VAL A 99 -21.24 13.52 -6.72
N LYS A 100 -20.99 12.30 -7.17
CA LYS A 100 -22.03 11.42 -7.74
C LYS A 100 -22.41 10.24 -6.84
N GLY A 101 -21.65 9.98 -5.78
CA GLY A 101 -21.86 8.82 -4.90
C GLY A 101 -21.64 7.46 -5.58
N LYS A 102 -20.96 7.43 -6.74
CA LYS A 102 -20.70 6.22 -7.52
C LYS A 102 -19.23 6.13 -7.90
N PRO A 103 -18.65 4.93 -8.04
CA PRO A 103 -17.27 4.79 -8.49
C PRO A 103 -17.12 5.20 -9.95
N LEU A 104 -16.06 5.95 -10.25
CA LEU A 104 -15.55 6.17 -11.60
C LEU A 104 -14.49 5.12 -11.91
N ARG A 105 -14.53 4.55 -13.11
CA ARG A 105 -13.54 3.59 -13.57
C ARG A 105 -12.94 4.06 -14.89
N ASN A 106 -11.66 4.42 -14.85
CA ASN A 106 -10.86 5.03 -15.92
C ASN A 106 -9.40 4.56 -15.88
#